data_AF-A0AAD7HZK2-F1
#
_entry.id   AF-A0AAD7HZK2-F1
#
_cell.length_a   1.000
_cell.length_b   1.000
_cell.length_c   1.000
_cell.angle_alpha   90.00
_cell.angle_beta   90.00
_cell.angle_gamma   90.00
#
_symmetry.space_group_name_H-M   'P 1'
#
loop_
_entity.id
_entity.type
_entity.pdbx_description
1 polymer ?
#
loop_
_entity_poly.entity_id
_entity_poly.type
_entity_poly.pdbx_seq_one_letter_code
_entity_poly.pdbx_strand_id
1 'polypeptide(L)'
;MWSFDDYKFEQPQRTQTFPGDAKEAAETIKRLKGEIDLLRKEREAVKLALDMAGLGVATDSDLSAVIKELIDTHSNEVRTLRKASEAGEVQREKVRKDQEAAERVLQAQHAEICHWEHFDPGSNFRSESFNPHPIVFGSMHGHRAFIARYKSDIADSQATITAILEGTVITFSPGQKAWGFQVLVGNESRLRWIPVVGRFDVGSIGYHPVPGWDKEGGTVSDTLFIARSWLSRDCGVSKVKDGATSIPWSVQGRGVEVQSFEVLCYENLR
;
A
#
# COMPACT_ATOMS: atom_id res chain seq x y z
N MET A 1 -22.53 16.85 -22.99
CA MET A 1 -21.27 16.27 -23.49
C MET A 1 -20.16 17.06 -22.81
N TRP A 2 -19.56 16.54 -21.75
CA TRP A 2 -18.47 17.23 -21.03
C TRP A 2 -17.17 16.49 -21.38
N SER A 3 -16.14 17.21 -21.82
CA SER A 3 -14.82 16.65 -22.13
C SER A 3 -14.04 16.43 -20.84
N PHE A 4 -13.22 15.39 -20.83
CA PHE A 4 -12.55 14.82 -19.66
C PHE A 4 -11.15 15.43 -19.43
N ASP A 5 -10.85 16.62 -19.99
CA ASP A 5 -9.47 17.05 -20.22
C ASP A 5 -8.82 17.89 -19.09
N ASP A 6 -9.51 18.20 -18.00
CA ASP A 6 -8.97 19.09 -16.95
C ASP A 6 -8.69 18.43 -15.59
N TYR A 7 -8.41 17.13 -15.56
CA TYR A 7 -7.95 16.46 -14.34
C TYR A 7 -6.42 16.50 -14.20
N LYS A 8 -5.91 17.57 -13.57
CA LYS A 8 -4.52 17.61 -13.10
C LYS A 8 -4.40 16.75 -11.84
N PHE A 9 -3.84 15.55 -12.00
CA PHE A 9 -3.40 14.69 -10.91
C PHE A 9 -2.23 15.37 -10.17
N GLU A 10 -2.48 15.93 -8.99
CA GLU A 10 -1.42 16.21 -8.04
C GLU A 10 -0.85 14.87 -7.56
N GLN A 11 0.44 14.64 -7.83
CA GLN A 11 1.11 13.43 -7.38
C GLN A 11 1.11 13.40 -5.85
N PRO A 12 0.64 12.30 -5.21
CA PRO A 12 0.77 12.16 -3.77
C PRO A 12 2.24 12.17 -3.40
N GLN A 13 2.57 12.99 -2.39
CA GLN A 13 3.92 13.07 -1.84
C GLN A 13 4.35 11.67 -1.42
N ARG A 14 5.53 11.27 -1.92
CA ARG A 14 6.20 10.00 -1.60
C ARG A 14 6.19 9.78 -0.09
N THR A 15 5.71 8.61 0.30
CA THR A 15 5.99 7.98 1.59
C THR A 15 7.46 8.20 1.95
N GLN A 16 7.70 8.70 3.16
CA GLN A 16 9.04 8.75 3.75
C GLN A 16 9.59 7.34 3.78
N THR A 17 10.42 7.00 2.79
CA THR A 17 11.40 5.94 2.96
C THR A 17 12.32 6.39 4.08
N PHE A 18 12.60 5.52 5.05
CA PHE A 18 13.67 5.73 6.03
C PHE A 18 15.02 5.53 5.29
N PRO A 19 15.76 6.58 4.88
CA PRO A 19 16.94 6.41 4.06
C PRO A 19 18.23 6.79 4.80
N GLY A 20 18.17 7.10 6.10
CA GLY A 20 19.28 7.69 6.85
C GLY A 20 20.47 6.75 6.89
N ASP A 21 20.35 5.65 7.63
CA ASP A 21 21.56 4.96 8.10
C ASP A 21 22.35 4.23 7.00
N ALA A 22 21.69 3.62 6.01
CA ALA A 22 22.39 2.86 4.97
C ALA A 22 23.01 3.74 3.88
N LYS A 23 22.33 4.82 3.51
CA LYS A 23 22.85 5.78 2.53
C LYS A 23 23.97 6.61 3.15
N GLU A 24 23.80 7.03 4.41
CA GLU A 24 24.80 7.76 5.17
C GLU A 24 26.03 6.89 5.48
N ALA A 25 25.84 5.58 5.76
CA ALA A 25 26.95 4.63 5.86
C ALA A 25 27.70 4.46 4.53
N ALA A 26 26.99 4.35 3.40
CA ALA A 26 27.61 4.25 2.09
C ALA A 26 28.39 5.52 1.70
N GLU A 27 27.86 6.70 2.02
CA GLU A 27 28.53 7.99 1.82
C GLU A 27 29.75 8.12 2.73
N THR A 28 29.66 7.69 3.98
CA THR A 28 30.79 7.67 4.93
C THR A 28 31.91 6.73 4.45
N ILE A 29 31.58 5.52 3.98
CA ILE A 29 32.55 4.58 3.41
C ILE A 29 33.24 5.19 2.18
N LYS A 30 32.49 5.90 1.33
CA LYS A 30 33.05 6.59 0.16
C LYS A 30 34.01 7.71 0.57
N ARG A 31 33.68 8.49 1.60
CA ARG A 31 34.54 9.55 2.15
C ARG A 31 35.84 8.99 2.70
N LEU A 32 35.76 7.96 3.54
CA LEU A 32 36.94 7.32 4.15
C LEU A 32 37.89 6.71 3.11
N LYS A 33 37.35 6.11 2.04
CA LYS A 33 38.18 5.64 0.90
C LYS A 33 38.95 6.79 0.25
N GLY A 34 38.30 7.95 0.06
CA GLY A 34 38.94 9.14 -0.48
C GLY A 34 40.06 9.67 0.41
N GLU A 35 39.86 9.70 1.73
CA GLU A 35 40.88 10.10 2.71
C GLU A 35 42.10 9.17 2.69
N ILE A 36 41.88 7.84 2.61
CA ILE A 36 42.97 6.84 2.49
C ILE A 36 43.80 7.06 1.21
N ASP A 37 43.13 7.30 0.08
CA ASP A 37 43.83 7.54 -1.19
C ASP A 37 44.60 8.86 -1.18
N LEU A 38 44.11 9.88 -0.48
CA LEU A 38 44.81 11.16 -0.28
C LEU A 38 46.08 10.96 0.55
N LEU A 39 45.98 10.29 1.70
CA LEU A 39 47.11 9.99 2.58
C LEU A 39 48.19 9.16 1.86
N ARG A 40 47.78 8.22 0.99
CA ARG A 40 48.72 7.46 0.14
C ARG A 40 49.48 8.37 -0.84
N LYS A 41 48.81 9.35 -1.45
CA LYS A 41 49.46 10.31 -2.35
C LYS A 41 50.40 11.26 -1.61
N GLU A 42 49.99 11.75 -0.44
CA GLU A 42 50.84 12.62 0.40
C GLU A 42 52.09 11.88 0.86
N ARG A 43 51.98 10.60 1.21
CA ARG A 43 53.14 9.75 1.52
C ARG A 43 54.14 9.68 0.37
N GLU A 44 53.67 9.42 -0.86
CA GLU A 44 54.57 9.35 -2.02
C GLU A 44 55.24 10.70 -2.28
N ALA A 45 54.53 11.82 -2.07
CA ALA A 45 55.10 13.15 -2.20
C ALA A 45 56.15 13.46 -1.13
N VAL A 46 55.88 13.11 0.14
CA VAL A 46 56.83 13.29 1.26
C VAL A 46 58.06 12.41 1.07
N LYS A 47 57.88 11.17 0.60
CA LYS A 47 58.98 10.26 0.26
C LYS A 47 59.89 10.88 -0.82
N LEU A 48 59.30 11.39 -1.89
CA LEU A 48 60.03 12.04 -2.98
C LEU A 48 60.80 13.29 -2.50
N ALA A 49 60.19 14.08 -1.61
CA ALA A 49 60.82 15.26 -1.03
C ALA A 49 61.98 14.93 -0.07
N LEU A 50 61.85 13.86 0.73
CA LEU A 50 62.91 13.38 1.62
C LEU A 50 64.09 12.79 0.84
N ASP A 51 63.82 12.01 -0.21
CA ASP A 51 64.86 11.48 -1.13
C ASP A 51 65.65 12.63 -1.78
N MET A 52 64.97 13.71 -2.17
CA MET A 52 65.61 14.91 -2.72
C MET A 52 66.43 15.71 -1.70
N ALA A 53 66.11 15.63 -0.42
CA ALA A 53 66.74 16.43 0.63
C ALA A 53 67.98 15.76 1.28
N GLY A 54 68.23 14.47 1.01
CA GLY A 54 69.39 13.75 1.57
C GLY A 54 69.37 13.60 3.09
N LEU A 55 68.21 13.84 3.73
CA LEU A 55 68.03 13.86 5.17
C LEU A 55 67.54 12.49 5.66
N GLY A 56 68.42 11.72 6.30
CA GLY A 56 68.06 10.52 7.03
C GLY A 56 67.22 10.86 8.27
N VAL A 57 65.90 10.89 8.11
CA VAL A 57 64.93 11.27 9.15
C VAL A 57 63.85 10.20 9.21
N ALA A 58 63.70 9.58 10.38
CA ALA A 58 62.96 8.33 10.64
C ALA A 58 63.47 7.17 9.77
N THR A 59 63.75 6.02 10.38
CA THR A 59 64.09 4.88 9.53
C THR A 59 62.87 4.54 8.68
N ASP A 60 63.06 4.12 7.42
CA ASP A 60 61.97 3.64 6.55
C ASP A 60 61.05 2.63 7.28
N SER A 61 61.62 1.91 8.25
CA SER A 61 60.94 1.03 9.20
C SER A 61 59.90 1.74 10.07
N ASP A 62 60.22 2.89 10.66
CA ASP A 62 59.34 3.60 11.60
C ASP A 62 58.12 4.18 10.88
N LEU A 63 58.34 4.79 9.72
CA LEU A 63 57.28 5.33 8.87
C LEU A 63 56.39 4.22 8.30
N SER A 64 56.99 3.09 7.90
CA SER A 64 56.27 1.90 7.47
C SER A 64 55.42 1.29 8.59
N ALA A 65 55.92 1.28 9.83
CA ALA A 65 55.18 0.78 10.99
C ALA A 65 53.94 1.61 11.31
N VAL A 66 54.07 2.94 11.35
CA VAL A 66 52.93 3.85 11.61
C VAL A 66 51.88 3.75 10.51
N ILE A 67 52.30 3.68 9.24
CA ILE A 67 51.38 3.52 8.10
C ILE A 67 50.65 2.18 8.16
N LYS A 68 51.36 1.10 8.51
CA LYS A 68 50.76 -0.21 8.67
C LYS A 68 49.71 -0.20 9.78
N GLU A 69 50.00 0.39 10.94
CA GLU A 69 49.06 0.52 12.05
C GLU A 69 47.81 1.33 11.66
N LEU A 70 47.98 2.42 10.92
CA LEU A 70 46.87 3.23 10.38
C LEU A 70 46.01 2.43 9.39
N ILE A 71 46.63 1.70 8.47
CA ILE A 71 45.92 0.83 7.50
C ILE A 71 45.18 -0.29 8.23
N ASP A 72 45.80 -0.93 9.21
CA ASP A 72 45.21 -2.03 9.98
C ASP A 72 44.01 -1.53 10.80
N THR A 73 44.14 -0.36 11.44
CA THR A 73 43.05 0.30 12.19
C THR A 73 41.86 0.62 11.28
N HIS A 74 42.10 1.30 10.16
CA HIS A 74 41.03 1.64 9.20
C HIS A 74 40.40 0.39 8.57
N SER A 75 41.19 -0.63 8.27
CA SER A 75 40.69 -1.89 7.72
C SER A 75 39.75 -2.60 8.71
N ASN A 76 40.06 -2.54 10.01
CA ASN A 76 39.21 -3.05 11.07
C ASN A 76 37.91 -2.24 11.22
N GLU A 77 37.98 -0.91 11.16
CA GLU A 77 36.79 -0.05 11.18
C GLU A 77 35.86 -0.34 9.99
N VAL A 78 36.41 -0.38 8.76
CA VAL A 78 35.63 -0.71 7.55
C VAL A 78 35.00 -2.10 7.66
N ARG A 79 35.73 -3.10 8.18
CA ARG A 79 35.19 -4.44 8.40
C ARG A 79 34.04 -4.44 9.40
N THR A 80 34.12 -3.60 10.43
CA THR A 80 33.11 -3.49 11.49
C THR A 80 31.85 -2.80 10.98
N LEU A 81 32.00 -1.69 10.24
CA LEU A 81 30.90 -1.00 9.56
C LEU A 81 30.20 -1.90 8.54
N ARG A 82 30.95 -2.71 7.79
CA ARG A 82 30.37 -3.67 6.85
C ARG A 82 29.51 -4.73 7.55
N LYS A 83 30.01 -5.30 8.65
CA LYS A 83 29.23 -6.27 9.46
C LYS A 83 27.95 -5.64 10.03
N ALA A 84 28.02 -4.38 10.49
CA ALA A 84 26.85 -3.66 10.98
C ALA A 84 25.83 -3.39 9.87
N SER A 85 26.29 -3.02 8.67
CA SER A 85 25.44 -2.84 7.48
C SER A 85 24.76 -4.15 7.06
N GLU A 86 25.51 -5.25 6.99
CA GLU A 86 24.98 -6.59 6.66
C GLU A 86 23.96 -7.04 7.71
N ALA A 87 24.23 -6.84 9.00
CA ALA A 87 23.29 -7.13 10.08
C ALA A 87 22.00 -6.29 9.96
N GLY A 88 22.12 -5.01 9.60
CA GLY A 88 20.98 -4.12 9.37
C GLY A 88 20.12 -4.55 8.17
N GLU A 89 20.73 -5.03 7.09
CA GLU A 89 20.01 -5.61 5.95
C GLU A 89 19.27 -6.90 6.32
N VAL A 90 19.93 -7.81 7.03
CA VAL A 90 19.30 -9.04 7.53
C VAL A 90 18.12 -8.73 8.44
N GLN A 91 18.26 -7.73 9.33
CA GLN A 91 17.18 -7.32 10.21
C GLN A 91 16.00 -6.71 9.45
N ARG A 92 16.25 -5.86 8.45
CA ARG A 92 15.19 -5.29 7.59
C ARG A 92 14.44 -6.36 6.82
N GLU A 93 15.17 -7.30 6.24
CA GLU A 93 14.58 -8.41 5.50
C GLU A 93 13.74 -9.31 6.41
N LYS A 94 14.19 -9.53 7.65
CA LYS A 94 13.41 -10.25 8.66
C LYS A 94 12.11 -9.50 8.98
N VAL A 95 12.18 -8.20 9.30
CA VAL A 95 11.00 -7.37 9.60
C VAL A 95 10.01 -7.37 8.43
N ARG A 96 10.51 -7.27 7.19
CA ARG A 96 9.67 -7.36 5.98
C ARG A 96 8.94 -8.70 5.89
N LYS A 97 9.65 -9.81 6.08
CA LYS A 97 9.04 -11.16 6.07
C LYS A 97 8.02 -11.36 7.19
N ASP A 98 8.33 -10.86 8.38
CA ASP A 98 7.42 -10.93 9.53
C ASP A 98 6.14 -10.10 9.25
N GLN A 99 6.28 -8.92 8.63
CA GLN A 99 5.15 -8.10 8.19
C GLN A 99 4.30 -8.80 7.11
N GLU A 100 4.93 -9.35 6.06
CA GLU A 100 4.22 -10.10 5.02
C GLU A 100 3.49 -11.33 5.58
N ALA A 101 4.10 -12.01 6.56
CA ALA A 101 3.46 -13.13 7.24
C ALA A 101 2.24 -12.67 8.07
N ALA A 102 2.37 -11.57 8.81
CA ALA A 102 1.26 -10.99 9.58
C ALA A 102 0.11 -10.55 8.66
N GLU A 103 0.40 -9.91 7.54
CA GLU A 103 -0.59 -9.50 6.55
C GLU A 103 -1.33 -10.70 5.94
N ARG A 104 -0.63 -11.81 5.65
CA ARG A 104 -1.27 -13.04 5.17
C ARG A 104 -2.20 -13.67 6.20
N VAL A 105 -1.80 -13.69 7.47
CA VAL A 105 -2.66 -14.20 8.55
C VAL A 105 -3.92 -13.34 8.68
N LEU A 106 -3.76 -12.02 8.65
CA LEU A 106 -4.87 -11.08 8.70
C LEU A 106 -5.81 -11.25 7.49
N GLN A 107 -5.28 -11.39 6.28
CA GLN A 107 -6.07 -11.66 5.07
C GLN A 107 -6.83 -12.98 5.16
N ALA A 108 -6.24 -14.03 5.72
CA ALA A 108 -6.92 -15.31 5.93
C ALA A 108 -8.09 -15.16 6.91
N GLN A 109 -7.88 -14.45 8.03
CA GLN A 109 -8.94 -14.14 9.00
C GLN A 109 -10.07 -13.31 8.38
N HIS A 110 -9.74 -12.34 7.53
CA HIS A 110 -10.71 -11.55 6.79
C HIS A 110 -11.54 -12.40 5.82
N ALA A 111 -10.90 -13.33 5.10
CA ALA A 111 -11.58 -14.24 4.17
C ALA A 111 -12.57 -15.19 4.88
N GLU A 112 -12.30 -15.55 6.13
CA GLU A 112 -13.23 -16.31 6.97
C GLU A 112 -14.45 -15.47 7.41
N ILE A 113 -14.31 -14.14 7.48
CA ILE A 113 -15.40 -13.23 7.84
C ILE A 113 -16.30 -12.97 6.65
N CYS A 114 -15.71 -12.57 5.53
CA CYS A 114 -16.44 -12.34 4.28
C CYS A 114 -15.56 -12.60 3.06
N HIS A 115 -16.18 -13.02 1.98
CA HIS A 115 -15.52 -13.24 0.70
C HIS A 115 -16.47 -12.90 -0.46
N TRP A 116 -15.90 -12.86 -1.66
CA TRP A 116 -16.62 -12.54 -2.88
C TRP A 116 -17.02 -13.83 -3.60
N GLU A 117 -18.32 -14.09 -3.67
CA GLU A 117 -18.86 -15.24 -4.41
C GLU A 117 -19.20 -14.84 -5.84
N HIS A 118 -18.79 -15.66 -6.82
CA HIS A 118 -18.93 -15.35 -8.25
C HIS A 118 -20.24 -15.83 -8.85
N PHE A 119 -20.78 -15.04 -9.77
CA PHE A 119 -22.03 -15.31 -10.47
C PHE A 119 -21.89 -15.08 -11.97
N ASP A 120 -22.44 -16.05 -12.71
CA ASP A 120 -22.56 -15.96 -14.15
C ASP A 120 -23.61 -14.90 -14.55
N PRO A 121 -23.41 -14.20 -15.68
CA PRO A 121 -24.44 -13.36 -16.26
C PRO A 121 -25.75 -14.13 -16.51
N GLY A 122 -26.89 -13.54 -16.12
CA GLY A 122 -28.21 -14.14 -16.32
C GLY A 122 -28.69 -15.07 -15.20
N SER A 123 -27.86 -15.32 -14.17
CA SER A 123 -28.31 -16.01 -12.96
C SER A 123 -29.33 -15.18 -12.18
N ASN A 124 -30.36 -15.84 -11.63
CA ASN A 124 -31.31 -15.21 -10.72
C ASN A 124 -30.69 -15.12 -9.32
N PHE A 125 -30.42 -13.90 -8.85
CA PHE A 125 -29.93 -13.69 -7.49
C PHE A 125 -31.04 -13.94 -6.46
N ARG A 126 -30.86 -14.97 -5.61
CA ARG A 126 -31.75 -15.30 -4.49
C ARG A 126 -30.93 -15.45 -3.21
N SER A 127 -31.15 -14.58 -2.22
CA SER A 127 -30.33 -14.53 -1.00
C SER A 127 -30.35 -15.84 -0.19
N GLU A 128 -31.42 -16.63 -0.33
CA GLU A 128 -31.60 -17.95 0.30
C GLU A 128 -30.68 -19.03 -0.26
N SER A 129 -30.13 -18.84 -1.46
CA SER A 129 -29.24 -19.81 -2.12
C SER A 129 -27.80 -19.77 -1.61
N PHE A 130 -27.52 -18.93 -0.62
CA PHE A 130 -26.19 -18.60 -0.15
C PHE A 130 -25.92 -19.14 1.24
N ASN A 131 -24.75 -19.74 1.43
CA ASN A 131 -24.19 -20.04 2.75
C ASN A 131 -22.66 -19.84 2.70
N PRO A 132 -22.12 -18.73 3.24
CA PRO A 132 -22.78 -17.73 4.10
C PRO A 132 -23.71 -16.77 3.34
N HIS A 133 -24.60 -16.08 4.06
CA HIS A 133 -25.56 -15.14 3.45
C HIS A 133 -24.89 -13.89 2.86
N PRO A 134 -25.51 -13.24 1.85
CA PRO A 134 -25.03 -11.98 1.30
C PRO A 134 -25.12 -10.85 2.32
N ILE A 135 -24.09 -10.00 2.35
CA ILE A 135 -24.01 -8.84 3.25
C ILE A 135 -24.99 -7.75 2.77
N VAL A 136 -25.96 -7.43 3.63
CA VAL A 136 -26.91 -6.33 3.45
C VAL A 136 -26.24 -5.01 3.84
N PHE A 137 -26.16 -4.07 2.90
CA PHE A 137 -25.67 -2.73 3.22
C PHE A 137 -26.78 -1.77 3.64
N GLY A 138 -28.04 -2.08 3.35
CA GLY A 138 -29.18 -1.25 3.71
C GLY A 138 -30.45 -1.62 2.94
N SER A 139 -31.32 -0.64 2.77
CA SER A 139 -32.50 -0.74 1.91
C SER A 139 -32.46 0.31 0.81
N MET A 140 -32.87 -0.08 -0.39
CA MET A 140 -33.03 0.81 -1.53
C MET A 140 -34.39 0.53 -2.16
N HIS A 141 -35.22 1.57 -2.27
CA HIS A 141 -36.59 1.51 -2.77
C HIS A 141 -37.48 0.51 -2.01
N GLY A 142 -37.26 0.35 -0.70
CA GLY A 142 -38.02 -0.57 0.16
C GLY A 142 -37.60 -2.04 0.06
N HIS A 143 -36.60 -2.36 -0.75
CA HIS A 143 -36.04 -3.71 -0.86
C HIS A 143 -34.72 -3.82 -0.10
N ARG A 144 -34.36 -5.03 0.36
CA ARG A 144 -33.01 -5.30 0.87
C ARG A 144 -32.01 -5.16 -0.27
N ALA A 145 -30.88 -4.51 0.02
CA ALA A 145 -29.84 -4.25 -0.95
C ALA A 145 -28.51 -4.85 -0.49
N PHE A 146 -27.82 -5.51 -1.42
CA PHE A 146 -26.59 -6.29 -1.18
C PHE A 146 -25.41 -5.67 -1.92
N ILE A 147 -24.21 -5.93 -1.39
CA ILE A 147 -22.97 -5.38 -1.94
C ILE A 147 -22.48 -6.27 -3.07
N ALA A 148 -22.30 -5.68 -4.25
CA ALA A 148 -21.83 -6.37 -5.42
C ALA A 148 -20.63 -5.67 -6.04
N ARG A 149 -19.84 -6.43 -6.80
CA ARG A 149 -18.83 -5.87 -7.69
C ARG A 149 -18.83 -6.56 -9.04
N TYR A 150 -18.46 -5.84 -10.07
CA TYR A 150 -18.24 -6.41 -11.39
C TYR A 150 -17.12 -5.66 -12.12
N LYS A 151 -16.49 -6.36 -13.05
CA LYS A 151 -15.51 -5.77 -13.97
C LYS A 151 -16.22 -5.52 -15.30
N SER A 152 -16.25 -4.27 -15.75
CA SER A 152 -16.72 -3.94 -17.09
C SER A 152 -15.54 -3.91 -18.07
N ASP A 153 -15.86 -4.14 -19.33
CA ASP A 153 -14.95 -4.01 -20.47
C ASP A 153 -14.71 -2.54 -20.88
N ILE A 154 -15.60 -1.62 -20.49
CA ILE A 154 -15.52 -0.19 -20.82
C ILE A 154 -14.62 0.60 -19.85
N ALA A 155 -14.52 0.16 -18.59
CA ALA A 155 -13.68 0.80 -17.60
C ALA A 155 -12.37 0.02 -17.46
N ASP A 156 -11.35 0.43 -18.21
CA ASP A 156 -10.00 -0.12 -18.08
C ASP A 156 -9.57 -0.10 -16.60
N SER A 157 -9.48 -1.31 -16.03
CA SER A 157 -8.77 -1.67 -14.79
C SER A 157 -9.43 -1.54 -13.41
N GLN A 158 -10.67 -1.05 -13.25
CA GLN A 158 -11.30 -0.97 -11.92
C GLN A 158 -12.67 -1.63 -11.84
N ALA A 159 -12.88 -2.50 -10.84
CA ALA A 159 -14.22 -2.98 -10.55
C ALA A 159 -15.12 -1.83 -10.07
N THR A 160 -16.39 -1.96 -10.46
CA THR A 160 -17.47 -1.11 -9.98
C THR A 160 -18.11 -1.81 -8.80
N ILE A 161 -18.23 -1.10 -7.66
CA ILE A 161 -19.04 -1.55 -6.52
C ILE A 161 -20.45 -1.01 -6.75
N THR A 162 -21.45 -1.87 -6.62
CA THR A 162 -22.86 -1.52 -6.88
C THR A 162 -23.80 -2.25 -5.93
N ALA A 163 -25.05 -1.81 -5.91
CA ALA A 163 -26.15 -2.45 -5.20
C ALA A 163 -26.83 -3.51 -6.08
N ILE A 164 -27.12 -4.67 -5.50
CA ILE A 164 -28.08 -5.63 -6.06
C ILE A 164 -29.28 -5.70 -5.13
N LEU A 165 -30.49 -5.70 -5.69
CA LEU A 165 -31.72 -5.93 -4.93
C LEU A 165 -32.11 -7.42 -4.97
N GLU A 166 -32.74 -7.88 -3.90
CA GLU A 166 -33.28 -9.24 -3.83
C GLU A 166 -34.22 -9.55 -5.00
N GLY A 167 -34.06 -10.71 -5.63
CA GLY A 167 -34.89 -11.14 -6.76
C GLY A 167 -34.66 -10.39 -8.08
N THR A 168 -33.64 -9.54 -8.15
CA THR A 168 -33.31 -8.81 -9.38
C THR A 168 -32.49 -9.68 -10.33
N VAL A 169 -32.88 -9.68 -11.60
CA VAL A 169 -32.04 -10.17 -12.70
C VAL A 169 -31.05 -9.06 -13.04
N ILE A 170 -29.77 -9.32 -12.85
CA ILE A 170 -28.73 -8.36 -13.20
C ILE A 170 -28.59 -8.34 -14.71
N THR A 171 -29.01 -7.23 -15.30
CA THR A 171 -28.84 -6.96 -16.73
C THR A 171 -27.87 -5.80 -16.89
N PHE A 172 -26.90 -5.95 -17.79
CA PHE A 172 -25.94 -4.91 -18.11
C PHE A 172 -26.46 -4.05 -19.25
N SER A 173 -26.04 -2.78 -19.33
CA SER A 173 -26.45 -1.90 -20.42
C SER A 173 -26.06 -2.49 -21.78
N PRO A 174 -26.86 -2.29 -22.85
CA PRO A 174 -26.51 -2.75 -24.19
C PRO A 174 -25.10 -2.27 -24.58
N GLY A 175 -24.19 -3.21 -24.87
CA GLY A 175 -22.79 -2.92 -25.21
C GLY A 175 -21.79 -3.07 -24.07
N GLN A 176 -22.22 -3.27 -22.82
CA GLN A 176 -21.33 -3.69 -21.73
C GLN A 176 -21.22 -5.20 -21.68
N LYS A 177 -20.01 -5.75 -21.82
CA LYS A 177 -19.73 -7.15 -21.49
C LYS A 177 -19.21 -7.21 -20.07
N ALA A 178 -20.09 -7.52 -19.13
CA ALA A 178 -19.64 -7.98 -17.83
C ALA A 178 -19.41 -9.50 -17.89
N TRP A 179 -18.24 -9.95 -17.46
CA TRP A 179 -17.86 -11.37 -17.41
C TRP A 179 -18.43 -12.10 -16.19
N GLY A 180 -19.51 -11.56 -15.61
CA GLY A 180 -20.06 -11.97 -14.32
C GLY A 180 -19.98 -10.85 -13.29
N PHE A 181 -20.60 -11.11 -12.15
CA PHE A 181 -20.55 -10.25 -10.98
C PHE A 181 -20.15 -11.07 -9.77
N GLN A 182 -19.76 -10.39 -8.69
CA GLN A 182 -19.49 -11.02 -7.43
C GLN A 182 -20.32 -10.34 -6.34
N VAL A 183 -20.79 -11.12 -5.38
CA VAL A 183 -21.54 -10.62 -4.22
C VAL A 183 -20.70 -10.85 -2.98
N LEU A 184 -20.65 -9.84 -2.10
CA LEU A 184 -19.99 -10.00 -0.81
C LEU A 184 -20.90 -10.83 0.10
N VAL A 185 -20.38 -11.98 0.53
CA VAL A 185 -21.08 -12.92 1.42
C VAL A 185 -20.24 -13.10 2.68
N GLY A 186 -20.89 -13.39 3.81
CA GLY A 186 -20.15 -13.56 5.06
C GLY A 186 -20.97 -13.39 6.34
N ASN A 187 -20.25 -13.22 7.44
CA ASN A 187 -20.82 -13.00 8.76
C ASN A 187 -20.96 -11.50 9.06
N GLU A 188 -22.15 -10.94 8.86
CA GLU A 188 -22.48 -9.55 9.15
C GLU A 188 -22.18 -9.14 10.61
N SER A 189 -22.29 -10.06 11.57
CA SER A 189 -22.03 -9.76 12.99
C SER A 189 -20.56 -9.44 13.28
N ARG A 190 -19.64 -9.75 12.35
CA ARG A 190 -18.21 -9.43 12.45
C ARG A 190 -17.83 -8.24 11.55
N LEU A 191 -18.81 -7.51 11.05
CA LEU A 191 -18.64 -6.32 10.23
C LEU A 191 -19.35 -5.14 10.88
N ARG A 192 -18.82 -3.94 10.63
CA ARG A 192 -19.39 -2.70 11.14
C ARG A 192 -19.24 -1.57 10.13
N TRP A 193 -20.27 -0.76 10.02
CA TRP A 193 -20.21 0.50 9.27
C TRP A 193 -19.70 1.61 10.18
N ILE A 194 -18.59 2.24 9.79
CA ILE A 194 -17.95 3.30 10.55
C ILE A 194 -18.21 4.64 9.85
N PRO A 195 -18.82 5.62 10.53
CA PRO A 195 -19.07 6.93 9.93
C PRO A 195 -17.76 7.66 9.65
N VAL A 196 -17.70 8.29 8.49
CA VAL A 196 -16.59 9.12 8.04
C VAL A 196 -17.12 10.50 7.69
N VAL A 197 -16.49 11.53 8.22
CA VAL A 197 -16.78 12.94 7.94
C VAL A 197 -15.50 13.60 7.45
N GLY A 198 -15.53 14.16 6.24
CA GLY A 198 -14.38 14.81 5.64
C GLY A 198 -13.46 13.82 4.93
N ARG A 199 -12.14 14.01 5.09
CA ARG A 199 -11.15 13.19 4.39
C ARG A 199 -11.06 11.81 5.03
N PHE A 200 -11.33 10.77 4.25
CA PHE A 200 -11.11 9.38 4.66
C PHE A 200 -9.61 9.11 4.78
N ASP A 201 -9.18 8.63 5.93
CA ASP A 201 -7.81 8.19 6.20
C ASP A 201 -7.88 6.83 6.89
N VAL A 202 -7.41 5.79 6.20
CA VAL A 202 -7.41 4.40 6.65
C VAL A 202 -6.66 4.24 7.98
N GLY A 203 -5.56 4.98 8.19
CA GLY A 203 -4.78 4.90 9.43
C GLY A 203 -5.49 5.54 10.62
N SER A 204 -6.36 6.53 10.36
CA SER A 204 -7.06 7.30 11.41
C SER A 204 -8.36 6.66 11.88
N ILE A 205 -9.00 5.80 11.07
CA ILE A 205 -10.34 5.29 11.37
C ILE A 205 -10.35 4.31 12.55
N GLY A 206 -9.20 3.74 12.92
CA GLY A 206 -9.06 2.82 14.06
C GLY A 206 -9.70 1.44 13.85
N TYR A 207 -10.08 1.12 12.61
CA TYR A 207 -10.65 -0.14 12.18
C TYR A 207 -10.00 -0.58 10.87
N HIS A 208 -10.15 -1.86 10.48
CA HIS A 208 -9.68 -2.37 9.20
C HIS A 208 -10.80 -2.31 8.15
N PRO A 209 -10.74 -1.43 7.15
CA PRO A 209 -11.76 -1.35 6.11
C PRO A 209 -11.79 -2.60 5.22
N VAL A 210 -12.98 -2.99 4.77
CA VAL A 210 -13.17 -4.13 3.87
C VAL A 210 -12.80 -3.70 2.45
N PRO A 211 -11.85 -4.39 1.79
CA PRO A 211 -11.48 -4.09 0.42
C PRO A 211 -12.64 -4.46 -0.53
N GLY A 212 -13.10 -3.46 -1.28
CA GLY A 212 -14.07 -3.63 -2.35
C GLY A 212 -13.42 -4.17 -3.62
N TRP A 213 -12.22 -3.71 -3.91
CA TRP A 213 -11.42 -4.15 -5.04
C TRP A 213 -9.93 -3.92 -4.78
N ASP A 214 -9.13 -4.93 -5.12
CA ASP A 214 -7.69 -4.81 -5.22
C ASP A 214 -7.32 -4.94 -6.69
N LYS A 215 -6.50 -4.00 -7.17
CA LYS A 215 -5.89 -4.14 -8.48
C LYS A 215 -4.90 -5.31 -8.40
N GLU A 216 -4.99 -6.26 -9.32
CA GLU A 216 -4.03 -7.37 -9.39
C GLU A 216 -2.61 -6.80 -9.57
N GLY A 217 -1.71 -7.09 -8.62
CA GLY A 217 -0.37 -6.50 -8.56
C GLY A 217 -0.32 -5.01 -8.15
N GLY A 218 -1.43 -4.46 -7.63
CA GLY A 218 -1.53 -3.10 -7.12
C GLY A 218 -0.93 -2.94 -5.72
N THR A 219 -0.60 -1.71 -5.38
CA THR A 219 -0.20 -1.33 -4.01
C THR A 219 -1.44 -1.18 -3.12
N VAL A 220 -1.31 -1.24 -1.79
CA VAL A 220 -2.42 -0.92 -0.85
C VAL A 220 -3.00 0.47 -1.13
N SER A 221 -2.18 1.41 -1.60
CA SER A 221 -2.63 2.73 -2.05
C SER A 221 -3.53 2.73 -3.29
N ASP A 222 -3.74 1.58 -3.94
CA ASP A 222 -4.68 1.41 -5.04
C ASP A 222 -5.96 0.66 -4.61
N THR A 223 -6.04 0.22 -3.35
CA THR A 223 -7.22 -0.44 -2.81
C THR A 223 -8.39 0.53 -2.72
N LEU A 224 -9.54 0.07 -3.20
CA LEU A 224 -10.81 0.76 -3.04
C LEU A 224 -11.62 0.05 -1.97
N PHE A 225 -12.10 0.79 -0.99
CA PHE A 225 -12.87 0.27 0.14
C PHE A 225 -14.37 0.43 -0.08
N ILE A 226 -15.15 -0.46 0.52
CA ILE A 226 -16.61 -0.41 0.41
C ILE A 226 -17.13 0.73 1.27
N ALA A 227 -17.87 1.64 0.66
CA ALA A 227 -18.54 2.74 1.35
C ALA A 227 -20.04 2.71 1.08
N ARG A 228 -20.83 3.26 1.99
CA ARG A 228 -22.26 3.54 1.77
C ARG A 228 -22.60 4.95 2.21
N SER A 229 -23.71 5.47 1.74
CA SER A 229 -24.29 6.68 2.29
C SER A 229 -25.81 6.60 2.26
N TRP A 230 -26.46 7.56 2.91
CA TRP A 230 -27.90 7.68 3.01
C TRP A 230 -28.37 8.97 2.36
N LEU A 231 -29.32 8.87 1.44
CA LEU A 231 -30.00 9.98 0.80
C LEU A 231 -31.50 9.77 1.02
N SER A 232 -32.06 10.53 1.94
CA SER A 232 -33.43 10.32 2.44
C SER A 232 -33.58 8.92 3.07
N ARG A 233 -34.44 8.07 2.53
CA ARG A 233 -34.69 6.70 3.02
C ARG A 233 -33.91 5.62 2.28
N ASP A 234 -33.24 5.99 1.18
CA ASP A 234 -32.49 5.05 0.36
C ASP A 234 -31.03 5.05 0.80
N CYS A 235 -30.48 3.85 0.94
CA CYS A 235 -29.06 3.62 1.11
C CYS A 235 -28.44 3.29 -0.24
N GLY A 236 -27.30 3.89 -0.55
CA GLY A 236 -26.49 3.58 -1.72
C GLY A 236 -25.12 3.06 -1.32
N VAL A 237 -24.60 2.09 -2.06
CA VAL A 237 -23.25 1.57 -1.89
C VAL A 237 -22.34 2.10 -3.01
N SER A 238 -21.09 2.37 -2.66
CA SER A 238 -20.07 2.88 -3.55
C SER A 238 -18.68 2.44 -3.07
N LYS A 239 -17.65 3.07 -3.62
CA LYS A 239 -16.25 2.83 -3.31
C LYS A 239 -15.57 4.12 -2.87
N VAL A 240 -14.65 4.01 -1.92
CA VAL A 240 -13.82 5.13 -1.44
C VAL A 240 -12.34 4.75 -1.50
N LYS A 241 -11.49 5.71 -1.85
CA LYS A 241 -10.04 5.57 -1.81
C LYS A 241 -9.48 6.28 -0.59
N ASP A 242 -8.39 5.77 -0.02
CA ASP A 242 -7.64 6.49 1.01
C ASP A 242 -7.30 7.92 0.56
N GLY A 243 -7.54 8.89 1.44
CA GLY A 243 -7.41 10.32 1.18
C GLY A 243 -8.57 10.99 0.46
N ALA A 244 -9.63 10.28 0.05
CA ALA A 244 -10.80 10.87 -0.61
C ALA A 244 -11.68 11.66 0.37
N THR A 245 -12.33 12.73 -0.11
CA THR A 245 -13.24 13.59 0.69
C THR A 245 -14.71 13.35 0.40
N SER A 246 -15.02 12.57 -0.63
CA SER A 246 -16.37 12.24 -1.07
C SER A 246 -16.40 10.85 -1.71
N ILE A 247 -17.61 10.28 -1.82
CA ILE A 247 -17.88 9.09 -2.62
C ILE A 247 -18.85 9.41 -3.77
N PRO A 248 -18.68 8.80 -4.94
CA PRO A 248 -19.63 8.95 -6.03
C PRO A 248 -20.91 8.16 -5.74
N TRP A 249 -22.07 8.73 -6.00
CA TRP A 249 -23.36 8.06 -5.91
C TRP A 249 -24.21 8.45 -7.12
N SER A 250 -24.81 7.48 -7.81
CA SER A 250 -25.83 7.75 -8.81
C SER A 250 -27.24 7.69 -8.21
N VAL A 251 -27.98 8.80 -8.29
CA VAL A 251 -29.42 8.84 -7.99
C VAL A 251 -30.16 9.14 -9.29
N GLN A 252 -31.03 8.22 -9.73
CA GLN A 252 -31.81 8.37 -10.97
C GLN A 252 -30.92 8.67 -12.21
N GLY A 253 -29.75 8.05 -12.28
CA GLY A 253 -28.79 8.25 -13.39
C GLY A 253 -27.97 9.54 -13.31
N ARG A 254 -28.12 10.34 -12.25
CA ARG A 254 -27.30 11.53 -12.00
C ARG A 254 -26.24 11.20 -10.95
N GLY A 255 -24.97 11.37 -11.33
CA GLY A 255 -23.85 11.30 -10.40
C GLY A 255 -23.86 12.50 -9.46
N VAL A 256 -23.80 12.23 -8.16
CA VAL A 256 -23.59 13.19 -7.08
C VAL A 256 -22.41 12.73 -6.24
N GLU A 257 -21.68 13.66 -5.65
CA GLU A 257 -20.64 13.37 -4.68
C GLU A 257 -21.18 13.58 -3.27
N VAL A 258 -20.94 12.61 -2.39
CA VAL A 258 -21.43 12.65 -1.02
C VAL A 258 -20.27 12.69 -0.03
N GLN A 259 -20.23 13.73 0.80
CA GLN A 259 -19.14 13.99 1.76
C GLN A 259 -19.32 13.30 3.12
N SER A 260 -20.55 12.87 3.43
CA SER A 260 -20.87 12.13 4.65
C SER A 260 -21.24 10.70 4.27
N PHE A 261 -20.38 9.76 4.63
CA PHE A 261 -20.54 8.36 4.25
C PHE A 261 -20.07 7.46 5.39
N GLU A 262 -20.35 6.17 5.27
CA GLU A 262 -19.86 5.14 6.17
C GLU A 262 -18.98 4.17 5.39
N VAL A 263 -17.92 3.67 6.01
CA VAL A 263 -17.04 2.65 5.43
C VAL A 263 -17.29 1.32 6.12
N LEU A 264 -17.38 0.25 5.34
CA LEU A 264 -17.50 -1.09 5.90
C LEU A 264 -16.15 -1.53 6.44
N CYS A 265 -16.10 -1.92 7.71
CA CYS A 265 -14.90 -2.39 8.38
C CYS A 265 -15.13 -3.74 9.03
N TYR A 266 -14.05 -4.50 9.21
CA TYR A 266 -14.05 -5.66 10.09
C TYR A 266 -14.22 -5.20 11.54
N GLU A 267 -15.10 -5.85 12.28
CA GLU A 267 -15.24 -5.63 13.71
C GLU A 267 -13.96 -6.12 14.40
N ASN A 268 -13.37 -5.27 15.24
CA ASN A 268 -12.06 -5.46 15.88
C ASN A 268 -11.70 -6.92 16.11
N LEU A 269 -10.79 -7.43 15.28
CA LEU A 269 -10.04 -8.64 15.54
C LEU A 269 -9.09 -8.33 16.70
N ARG A 270 -9.61 -8.44 17.93
CA ARG A 270 -8.78 -8.42 19.14
C ARG A 270 -7.95 -9.69 19.23
#